data_AF-A0A8T0TJH9-F1
#
_entry.id   AF-A0A8T0TJH9-F1
#
_cell.length_a   1.000
_cell.length_b   1.000
_cell.length_c   1.000
_cell.angle_alpha   90.00
_cell.angle_beta   90.00
_cell.angle_gamma   90.00
#
_symmetry.space_group_name_H-M   'P 1'
#
loop_
_entity.id
_entity.type
_entity.pdbx_description
1 polymer ?
#
loop_
_entity_poly.entity_id
_entity_poly.type
_entity_poly.pdbx_seq_one_letter_code
_entity_poly.pdbx_strand_id
1 'polypeptide(L)'
;MVQQILGIPSGDNPIVLCNAALKPCDTSAQPNPAFNHGKKLSIDDVVAKLLAEHDEEAFMRMFLIVAISTIFYPSIENFVNLNYLPYLLDISQIQTYDWCSHVLNYILSEVKKYQAFISSKDDGYIYVGSCLPILAVSFFSFPL
;
A
#
# COMPACT_ATOMS: atom_id res chain seq x y z
N MET A 1 15.57 12.28 -3.84
CA MET A 1 14.58 12.67 -4.86
C MET A 1 13.21 12.08 -4.58
N VAL A 2 13.01 10.75 -4.54
CA VAL A 2 11.69 10.13 -4.26
C VAL A 2 11.15 10.47 -2.85
N GLN A 3 11.98 10.39 -1.81
CA GLN A 3 11.62 10.81 -0.45
C GLN A 3 11.18 12.29 -0.37
N GLN A 4 11.80 13.17 -1.16
CA GLN A 4 11.46 14.61 -1.19
C GLN A 4 10.16 14.90 -1.96
N ILE A 5 9.80 14.05 -2.92
CA ILE A 5 8.59 14.19 -3.73
C ILE A 5 7.38 13.57 -3.03
N LEU A 6 7.56 12.41 -2.39
CA LEU A 6 6.47 11.67 -1.75
C LEU A 6 6.29 12.03 -0.26
N GLY A 7 7.30 12.62 0.38
CA GLY A 7 7.29 12.91 1.83
C GLY A 7 7.27 11.65 2.70
N ILE A 8 7.58 10.49 2.13
CA ILE A 8 7.52 9.17 2.78
C ILE A 8 8.91 8.83 3.37
N PRO A 9 8.99 8.33 4.63
CA PRO A 9 10.26 7.98 5.24
C PRO A 9 10.98 6.84 4.50
N SER A 10 12.31 6.94 4.47
CA SER A 10 13.23 5.88 4.03
C SER A 10 13.90 5.32 5.27
N GLY A 11 13.30 4.30 5.88
CA GLY A 11 13.89 3.57 7.00
C GLY A 11 14.85 2.46 6.55
N ASP A 12 15.49 1.79 7.51
CA ASP A 12 16.43 0.69 7.25
C ASP A 12 15.72 -0.68 7.18
N ASN A 13 14.49 -0.77 7.69
CA ASN A 13 13.75 -2.03 7.80
C ASN A 13 12.87 -2.25 6.56
N PRO A 14 13.11 -3.28 5.73
CA PRO A 14 12.29 -3.53 4.55
C PRO A 14 10.87 -3.98 4.92
N ILE A 15 9.89 -3.54 4.13
CA ILE A 15 8.51 -4.04 4.22
C ILE A 15 8.37 -5.24 3.30
N VAL A 16 8.04 -6.40 3.87
CA VAL A 16 7.83 -7.65 3.14
C VAL A 16 6.39 -8.10 3.36
N LEU A 17 5.56 -7.99 2.32
CA LEU A 17 4.19 -8.47 2.37
C LEU A 17 4.16 -9.96 2.03
N CYS A 18 3.59 -10.78 2.92
CA CYS A 18 3.40 -12.19 2.67
C CYS A 18 2.22 -12.34 1.68
N ASN A 19 2.53 -12.68 0.44
CA ASN A 19 1.52 -13.07 -0.54
C ASN A 19 1.28 -14.59 -0.39
N ALA A 20 0.04 -15.05 -0.53
CA ALA A 20 -0.31 -16.47 -0.48
C ALA A 20 0.50 -17.36 -1.46
N ALA A 21 1.14 -16.76 -2.47
CA ALA A 21 2.05 -17.42 -3.41
C ALA A 21 3.50 -17.62 -2.91
N LEU A 22 3.89 -17.02 -1.77
CA LEU A 22 5.26 -17.01 -1.25
C LEU A 22 5.30 -17.51 0.20
N LYS A 23 5.07 -18.81 0.40
CA LYS A 23 5.27 -19.59 1.65
C LYS A 23 4.56 -19.05 2.92
N PRO A 24 4.35 -19.90 3.96
CA PRO A 24 3.74 -19.44 5.20
C PRO A 24 4.73 -18.54 5.94
N CYS A 25 4.36 -17.28 6.17
CA CYS A 25 5.04 -16.47 7.17
C CYS A 25 4.58 -16.95 8.54
N ASP A 26 5.47 -17.63 9.26
CA ASP A 26 5.33 -17.82 10.69
C ASP A 26 5.41 -16.42 11.35
N THR A 27 4.28 -15.87 11.74
CA THR A 27 4.27 -14.70 12.62
C THR A 27 3.21 -14.92 13.68
N SER A 28 3.69 -15.20 14.89
CA SER A 28 2.97 -15.29 16.16
C SER A 28 2.41 -13.93 16.62
N ALA A 29 1.90 -13.11 15.70
CA ALA A 29 1.27 -11.84 16.03
C ALA A 29 -0.14 -12.11 16.58
N GLN A 30 -0.33 -11.72 17.83
CA GLN A 30 -1.60 -11.85 18.56
C GLN A 30 -2.77 -11.32 17.72
N PRO A 31 -3.92 -12.02 17.73
CA PRO A 31 -5.09 -11.65 16.94
C PRO A 31 -5.68 -10.34 17.48
N ASN A 32 -5.50 -9.25 16.74
CA ASN A 32 -6.24 -8.03 17.02
C ASN A 32 -7.74 -8.29 16.70
N PRO A 33 -8.65 -8.19 17.68
CA PRO A 33 -10.07 -8.55 17.49
C PRO A 33 -10.81 -7.63 16.50
N ALA A 34 -10.21 -6.50 16.12
CA ALA A 34 -10.80 -5.54 15.17
C ALA A 34 -10.77 -6.01 13.71
N PHE A 35 -9.91 -6.98 13.36
CA PHE A 35 -9.67 -7.39 11.97
C PHE A 35 -9.69 -8.92 11.85
N ASN A 36 -10.86 -9.49 11.59
CA ASN A 36 -11.01 -10.92 11.31
C ASN A 36 -10.18 -11.32 10.08
N HIS A 37 -9.20 -12.20 10.28
CA HIS A 37 -8.43 -12.80 9.21
C HIS A 37 -9.36 -13.45 8.18
N GLY A 38 -9.27 -13.02 6.92
CA GLY A 38 -9.99 -13.61 5.79
C GLY A 38 -11.23 -12.85 5.29
N LYS A 39 -11.72 -11.82 6.00
CA LYS A 39 -12.78 -10.94 5.47
C LYS A 39 -12.14 -9.74 4.78
N LYS A 40 -12.36 -9.61 3.47
CA LYS A 40 -12.03 -8.36 2.74
C LYS A 40 -12.78 -7.21 3.40
N LEU A 41 -12.05 -6.16 3.79
CA LEU A 41 -12.60 -5.00 4.46
C LEU A 41 -12.60 -3.83 3.48
N SER A 42 -13.77 -3.29 3.18
CA SER A 42 -13.89 -2.23 2.18
C SER A 42 -13.23 -0.96 2.68
N ILE A 43 -12.69 -0.15 1.76
CA ILE A 43 -12.10 1.14 2.13
C ILE A 43 -13.17 2.00 2.81
N ASP A 44 -14.41 1.99 2.32
CA ASP A 44 -15.53 2.75 2.89
C ASP A 44 -15.85 2.34 4.33
N ASP A 45 -15.86 1.04 4.64
CA ASP A 45 -16.08 0.55 6.01
C ASP A 45 -14.95 1.01 6.96
N VAL A 46 -13.70 1.01 6.49
CA VAL A 46 -12.56 1.48 7.29
C VAL A 46 -12.64 2.98 7.48
N VAL A 47 -13.01 3.75 6.46
CA VAL A 47 -13.20 5.20 6.56
C VAL A 47 -14.32 5.53 7.55
N ALA A 48 -15.45 4.83 7.50
CA ALA A 48 -16.53 5.03 8.45
C ALA A 48 -16.09 4.77 9.89
N LYS A 49 -15.29 3.72 10.13
CA LYS A 49 -14.70 3.43 11.45
C LYS A 49 -13.68 4.47 11.87
N LEU A 50 -12.79 4.87 10.97
CA LEU A 50 -11.78 5.90 11.18
C LEU A 50 -12.41 7.23 11.63
N LEU A 51 -13.49 7.64 10.98
CA LEU A 51 -14.20 8.89 11.32
C LEU A 51 -14.90 8.84 12.68
N ALA A 52 -15.20 7.64 13.20
CA ALA A 52 -15.78 7.43 14.51
C ALA A 52 -14.74 7.10 15.60
N GLU A 53 -13.46 6.99 15.25
CA GLU A 53 -12.39 6.62 16.17
C GLU A 53 -11.91 7.85 16.96
N HIS A 54 -11.69 7.65 18.25
CA HIS A 54 -11.27 8.70 19.18
C HIS A 54 -9.94 8.39 19.88
N ASP A 55 -9.49 7.14 19.83
CA ASP A 55 -8.15 6.77 20.26
C ASP A 55 -7.12 7.21 19.20
N GLU A 56 -6.11 7.99 19.61
CA GLU A 56 -5.12 8.58 18.71
C GLU A 56 -4.31 7.51 17.97
N GLU A 57 -3.92 6.44 18.66
CA GLU A 57 -3.14 5.38 18.03
C GLU A 57 -3.99 4.58 17.03
N ALA A 58 -5.20 4.18 17.43
CA ALA A 58 -6.13 3.48 16.56
C ALA A 58 -6.48 4.32 15.33
N PHE A 59 -6.71 5.63 15.52
CA PHE A 59 -6.93 6.58 14.44
C PHE A 59 -5.73 6.61 13.49
N MET A 60 -4.51 6.77 13.99
CA MET A 60 -3.30 6.79 13.15
C MET A 60 -3.12 5.49 12.36
N ARG A 61 -3.35 4.33 12.99
CA ARG A 61 -3.29 3.01 12.33
C ARG A 61 -4.31 2.91 11.19
N MET A 62 -5.56 3.30 11.45
CA MET A 62 -6.64 3.27 10.46
C MET A 62 -6.41 4.31 9.34
N PHE A 63 -5.88 5.48 9.69
CA PHE A 63 -5.54 6.50 8.71
C PHE A 63 -4.46 6.00 7.76
N LEU A 64 -3.39 5.41 8.29
CA LEU A 64 -2.29 4.90 7.47
C LEU A 64 -2.73 3.73 6.59
N ILE A 65 -3.57 2.82 7.07
CA ILE A 65 -4.05 1.72 6.20
C ILE A 65 -4.95 2.24 5.06
N VAL A 66 -5.75 3.28 5.30
CA VAL A 66 -6.54 3.95 4.26
C VAL A 66 -5.62 4.69 3.29
N ALA A 67 -4.64 5.45 3.77
CA ALA A 67 -3.68 6.18 2.93
C ALA A 67 -2.86 5.23 2.06
N ILE A 68 -2.42 4.09 2.61
CA ILE A 68 -1.77 3.03 1.84
C ILE A 68 -2.72 2.52 0.76
N SER A 69 -3.98 2.22 1.09
CA SER A 69 -4.91 1.60 0.15
C SER A 69 -5.45 2.55 -0.93
N THR A 70 -5.27 3.86 -0.79
CA THR A 70 -5.84 4.88 -1.70
C THR A 70 -4.78 5.73 -2.41
N ILE A 71 -3.69 6.06 -1.73
CA ILE A 71 -2.67 6.99 -2.23
C ILE A 71 -1.39 6.24 -2.62
N PHE A 72 -0.84 5.44 -1.70
CA PHE A 72 0.48 4.83 -1.90
C PHE A 72 0.44 3.51 -2.67
N TYR A 73 -0.60 2.72 -2.46
CA TYR A 73 -0.86 1.41 -3.05
C TYR A 73 -2.36 1.30 -3.40
N PRO A 74 -2.91 2.14 -4.30
CA PRO A 74 -4.26 1.92 -4.78
C PRO A 74 -4.31 0.60 -5.54
N SER A 75 -5.05 -0.37 -5.00
CA SER A 75 -5.26 -1.66 -5.66
C SER A 75 -6.43 -1.55 -6.64
N ILE A 76 -6.55 -2.52 -7.55
CA ILE A 76 -7.72 -2.61 -8.45
C ILE A 76 -8.99 -2.89 -7.64
N GLU A 77 -8.86 -3.47 -6.45
CA GLU A 77 -9.97 -3.76 -5.56
C GLU A 77 -10.18 -2.62 -4.54
N ASN A 78 -11.45 -2.33 -4.22
CA ASN A 78 -11.84 -1.31 -3.24
C ASN A 78 -11.75 -1.82 -1.78
N PHE A 79 -10.69 -2.56 -1.46
CA PHE A 79 -10.46 -3.16 -0.14
C PHE A 79 -9.11 -2.73 0.41
N VAL A 80 -9.02 -2.60 1.73
CA VAL A 80 -7.74 -2.37 2.40
C VAL A 80 -6.87 -3.62 2.38
N ASN A 81 -5.56 -3.44 2.20
CA ASN A 81 -4.62 -4.54 2.30
C ASN A 81 -4.20 -4.77 3.76
N LEU A 82 -4.80 -5.77 4.40
CA LEU A 82 -4.54 -6.09 5.81
C LEU A 82 -3.13 -6.63 6.08
N ASN A 83 -2.37 -7.01 5.04
CA ASN A 83 -0.98 -7.45 5.20
C ASN A 83 -0.06 -6.33 5.72
N TYR A 84 -0.51 -5.07 5.69
CA TYR A 84 0.23 -3.95 6.28
C TYR A 84 0.00 -3.81 7.78
N LEU A 85 -1.01 -4.44 8.38
CA LEU A 85 -1.32 -4.30 9.80
C LEU A 85 -0.11 -4.53 10.73
N PRO A 86 0.73 -5.57 10.54
CA PRO A 86 1.89 -5.79 11.42
C PRO A 86 2.86 -4.60 11.47
N TYR A 87 3.00 -3.87 10.37
CA TYR A 87 3.87 -2.69 10.25
C TYR A 87 3.24 -1.42 10.83
N LEU A 88 1.93 -1.45 11.11
CA LEU A 88 1.19 -0.32 11.67
C LEU A 88 0.88 -0.50 13.15
N LEU A 89 1.02 -1.71 13.72
CA LEU A 89 0.69 -1.98 15.12
C LEU A 89 1.47 -1.08 16.08
N ASP A 90 2.76 -0.85 15.84
CA ASP A 90 3.56 0.06 16.67
C ASP A 90 3.89 1.33 15.88
N ILE A 91 3.21 2.43 16.22
CA ILE A 91 3.35 3.71 15.52
C ILE A 91 4.77 4.26 15.64
N SER A 92 5.44 4.00 16.76
CA SER A 92 6.82 4.45 16.98
C SER A 92 7.80 3.81 15.99
N GLN A 93 7.48 2.61 15.48
CA GLN A 93 8.30 1.88 14.53
C GLN A 93 8.04 2.25 13.08
N ILE A 94 6.93 2.95 12.79
CA ILE A 94 6.50 3.21 11.40
C ILE A 94 7.60 3.92 10.60
N GLN A 95 8.29 4.88 11.20
CA GLN A 95 9.36 5.62 10.52
C GLN A 95 10.63 4.79 10.28
N THR A 96 10.78 3.65 10.96
CA THR A 96 11.94 2.76 10.79
C THR A 96 11.84 1.89 9.54
N TYR A 97 10.64 1.78 8.94
CA TYR A 97 10.44 0.98 7.75
C TYR A 97 10.74 1.75 6.45
N ASP A 98 11.26 1.05 5.45
CA ASP A 98 11.54 1.58 4.11
C ASP A 98 10.28 1.65 3.26
N TRP A 99 9.36 2.54 3.66
CA TRP A 99 8.14 2.81 2.91
C TRP A 99 8.43 3.39 1.52
N CYS A 100 9.48 4.21 1.40
CA CYS A 100 9.87 4.83 0.15
C CYS A 100 10.22 3.78 -0.92
N SER A 101 11.13 2.86 -0.63
CA SER A 101 11.49 1.80 -1.58
C SER A 101 10.32 0.85 -1.81
N HIS A 102 9.54 0.54 -0.78
CA HIS A 102 8.36 -0.33 -0.91
C HIS A 102 7.35 0.22 -1.94
N VAL A 103 6.97 1.48 -1.80
CA VAL A 103 6.03 2.16 -2.72
C VAL A 103 6.62 2.27 -4.12
N LEU A 104 7.89 2.68 -4.23
CA LEU A 104 8.58 2.81 -5.52
C LEU A 104 8.67 1.47 -6.27
N ASN A 105 9.04 0.40 -5.57
CA ASN A 105 9.14 -0.93 -6.16
C ASN A 105 7.79 -1.43 -6.66
N TYR A 106 6.72 -1.18 -5.91
CA TYR A 106 5.37 -1.53 -6.35
C TYR A 106 4.99 -0.78 -7.63
N ILE A 107 5.14 0.55 -7.63
CA ILE A 107 4.92 1.41 -8.80
C ILE A 107 5.69 0.89 -10.03
N LEU A 108 6.99 0.62 -9.89
CA LEU A 108 7.82 0.12 -10.97
C LEU A 108 7.36 -1.26 -11.47
N SER A 109 6.83 -2.10 -10.57
CA SER A 109 6.28 -3.40 -10.95
C SER A 109 5.01 -3.27 -11.81
N GLU A 110 4.12 -2.32 -11.49
CA GLU A 110 2.91 -2.04 -12.26
C GLU A 110 3.25 -1.42 -13.63
N VAL A 111 4.23 -0.53 -13.70
CA VAL A 111 4.76 0.00 -14.97
C VAL A 111 5.31 -1.14 -15.86
N LYS A 112 6.10 -2.06 -15.29
CA LYS A 112 6.62 -3.22 -16.03
C LYS A 112 5.51 -4.13 -16.54
N LYS A 113 4.47 -4.38 -15.74
CA LYS A 113 3.28 -5.15 -16.16
C LYS A 113 2.60 -4.50 -17.36
N TYR A 114 2.40 -3.19 -17.31
CA TYR A 114 1.80 -2.43 -18.41
C TYR A 114 2.65 -2.47 -19.68
N GLN A 115 3.97 -2.26 -19.57
CA GLN A 115 4.89 -2.34 -20.70
C GLN A 115 4.92 -3.73 -21.35
N ALA A 116 4.88 -4.79 -20.54
CA ALA A 116 4.82 -6.17 -21.02
C ALA A 116 3.53 -6.44 -21.81
N PHE A 117 2.39 -5.93 -21.31
CA PHE A 117 1.10 -6.05 -21.98
C PHE A 117 1.04 -5.31 -23.33
N ILE A 118 1.56 -4.09 -23.42
CA ILE A 118 1.66 -3.39 -24.71
C ILE A 118 2.54 -4.18 -25.69
N SER A 119 3.64 -4.74 -25.18
CA SER A 119 4.60 -5.49 -26.01
C SER A 119 4.03 -6.83 -26.51
N SER A 120 3.09 -7.44 -25.80
CA SER A 120 2.49 -8.72 -26.19
C SER A 120 1.47 -8.61 -27.32
N LYS A 121 1.10 -7.38 -27.76
CA LYS A 121 0.04 -7.14 -28.76
C LYS A 121 -1.27 -7.88 -28.43
N ASP A 122 -1.57 -7.97 -27.14
CA ASP A 122 -2.81 -8.55 -26.66
C ASP A 122 -3.93 -7.50 -26.81
N ASP A 123 -5.05 -7.89 -27.40
CA ASP A 123 -6.23 -7.04 -27.59
C ASP A 123 -7.15 -7.04 -26.35
N GLY A 124 -6.76 -7.75 -25.29
CA GLY A 124 -7.48 -7.83 -24.02
C GLY A 124 -7.50 -6.54 -23.20
N TYR A 125 -8.12 -6.61 -22.03
CA TYR A 125 -8.08 -5.53 -21.04
C TYR A 125 -6.98 -5.81 -20.02
N ILE A 126 -6.14 -4.81 -19.75
CA ILE A 126 -5.24 -4.84 -18.59
C ILE A 126 -5.83 -4.00 -17.45
N TYR A 127 -5.88 -4.61 -16.27
CA TYR A 127 -6.07 -3.88 -15.04
C TYR A 127 -4.70 -3.60 -14.45
N VAL A 128 -4.36 -2.33 -14.33
CA VAL A 128 -3.11 -1.90 -13.69
C VAL A 128 -3.46 -1.29 -12.34
N GLY A 129 -2.82 -1.77 -11.29
CA GLY A 129 -2.90 -1.15 -9.97
C GLY A 129 -1.99 0.09 -9.91
N SER A 130 -1.95 0.71 -8.73
CA SER A 130 -1.12 1.87 -8.41
C SER A 130 -1.45 3.16 -9.17
N CYS A 131 -0.78 4.23 -8.79
CA CYS A 131 -0.96 5.57 -9.29
C CYS A 131 -0.21 5.84 -10.61
N LEU A 132 -0.36 4.98 -11.62
CA LEU A 132 0.11 5.26 -12.98
C LEU A 132 -0.26 6.69 -13.48
N PRO A 133 -1.48 7.21 -13.20
CA PRO A 133 -1.81 8.60 -13.50
C PRO A 133 -0.95 9.62 -12.74
N ILE A 134 -0.59 9.37 -11.47
CA ILE A 134 0.28 10.29 -10.70
C ILE A 134 1.68 10.31 -11.29
N LEU A 135 2.21 9.17 -11.75
CA LEU A 135 3.50 9.14 -12.44
C LEU A 135 3.46 9.85 -13.79
N ALA A 136 2.39 9.66 -14.56
CA ALA A 136 2.18 10.39 -15.81
C ALA A 136 2.13 11.90 -15.55
N VAL A 137 1.31 12.36 -14.58
CA VAL A 137 1.21 13.77 -14.20
C VAL A 137 2.52 14.33 -13.66
N SER A 138 3.26 13.55 -12.85
CA SER A 138 4.58 13.95 -12.32
C SER A 138 5.61 14.08 -13.45
N PHE A 139 5.63 13.16 -14.41
CA PHE A 139 6.51 13.23 -15.57
C PHE A 139 6.20 14.45 -16.45
N PHE A 140 4.91 14.79 -16.65
CA PHE A 140 4.53 15.98 -17.40
C PHE A 140 4.78 17.30 -16.66
N SER A 141 4.87 17.26 -15.33
CA SER A 141 5.09 18.47 -14.50
C SER A 141 6.57 18.85 -14.35
N PHE A 142 7.50 17.95 -14.71
CA PHE A 142 8.93 18.24 -14.74
C PHE A 142 9.45 18.17 -16.18
N PRO A 143 9.67 19.31 -16.86
CA PRO A 143 10.42 19.29 -18.12
C PRO A 143 11.89 18.92 -17.81
N LEU A 144 12.41 17.91 -18.53
CA LEU A 144 13.82 17.53 -18.56
C LEU A 144 14.72 18.67 -19.06
#